data_AF-T0ZL91-F1
#
_entry.id   AF-T0ZL91-F1
#
_cell.length_a   1.000
_cell.length_b   1.000
_cell.length_c   1.000
_cell.angle_alpha   90.00
_cell.angle_beta   90.00
_cell.angle_gamma   90.00
#
_symmetry.space_group_name_H-M   'P 1'
#
loop_
_entity.id
_entity.type
_entity.pdbx_description
1 polymer ?
#
loop_
_entity_poly.entity_id
_entity_poly.type
_entity_poly.pdbx_seq_one_letter_code
_entity_poly.pdbx_strand_id
1 'polypeptide(L)'
;MFRKGGDVTFLAEELQAVFDPKGGYWQKGKYMPSLVAELGSVLDKHMRGIGMIQPSERALAARKLIAEKRGAASNVVKLQAGATPESAEAIPPHAVGTTATSTKTCPECGFGGLVQTGGCEICPDCGYSRCG
;
A
#
# COMPACT_ATOMS: atom_id res chain seq x y z
N MET A 1 -11.57 -5.64 -34.26
CA MET A 1 -10.71 -4.46 -34.47
C MET A 1 -9.33 -4.78 -33.94
N PHE A 2 -8.41 -5.29 -34.77
CA PHE A 2 -7.04 -5.57 -34.35
C PHE A 2 -6.17 -4.34 -34.64
N ARG A 3 -5.60 -3.76 -33.59
CA ARG A 3 -4.67 -2.63 -33.72
C ARG A 3 -3.36 -3.16 -34.30
N LYS A 4 -3.04 -2.76 -35.55
CA LYS A 4 -1.79 -3.12 -36.21
C LYS A 4 -0.61 -2.41 -35.52
N GLY A 5 0.16 -3.19 -34.76
CA GLY A 5 1.62 -3.27 -34.79
C GLY A 5 2.43 -2.07 -34.29
N GLY A 6 2.74 -2.06 -33.00
CA GLY A 6 3.88 -1.32 -32.44
C GLY A 6 3.80 -1.20 -30.92
N ASP A 7 2.63 -0.82 -30.43
CA ASP A 7 2.36 -0.66 -29.00
C ASP A 7 1.48 -1.80 -28.49
N VAL A 8 2.03 -2.59 -27.57
CA VAL A 8 1.36 -3.74 -26.93
C VAL A 8 0.83 -3.41 -25.52
N THR A 9 1.00 -2.17 -25.05
CA THR A 9 0.57 -1.74 -23.70
C THR A 9 -0.93 -1.90 -23.47
N PHE A 10 -1.73 -1.73 -24.53
CA PHE A 10 -3.18 -1.91 -24.48
C PHE A 10 -3.61 -3.32 -24.02
N LEU A 11 -2.78 -4.35 -24.26
CA LEU A 11 -3.12 -5.73 -23.86
C LEU A 11 -3.31 -5.85 -22.36
N ALA A 12 -2.54 -5.11 -21.56
CA ALA A 12 -2.66 -5.16 -20.11
C ALA A 12 -4.01 -4.60 -19.62
N GLU A 13 -4.53 -3.57 -20.30
CA GLU A 13 -5.84 -2.97 -20.00
C GLU A 13 -6.98 -3.88 -20.47
N GLU A 14 -6.88 -4.41 -21.69
CA GLU A 14 -7.90 -5.30 -22.25
C GLU A 14 -8.02 -6.61 -21.45
N LEU A 15 -6.90 -7.21 -21.04
CA LEU A 15 -6.92 -8.41 -20.19
C LEU A 15 -7.58 -8.14 -18.83
N GLN A 16 -7.33 -6.97 -18.23
CA GLN A 16 -8.00 -6.56 -16.98
C GLN A 16 -9.51 -6.36 -17.12
N ALA A 17 -9.99 -6.06 -18.33
CA ALA A 17 -11.41 -5.90 -18.64
C ALA A 17 -12.14 -7.23 -18.91
N VAL A 18 -11.43 -8.37 -18.93
CA VAL A 18 -12.05 -9.68 -19.15
C VAL A 18 -12.73 -10.18 -17.87
N PHE A 19 -14.03 -10.49 -17.97
CA PHE A 19 -14.84 -11.01 -16.88
C PHE A 19 -15.08 -12.52 -17.03
N ASP A 20 -15.07 -13.26 -15.92
CA ASP A 20 -15.52 -14.65 -15.88
C ASP A 20 -17.04 -14.67 -15.60
N PRO A 21 -17.86 -15.34 -16.42
CA PRO A 21 -19.31 -15.43 -16.19
C PRO A 21 -19.67 -16.14 -14.87
N LYS A 22 -18.78 -16.96 -14.30
CA LYS A 22 -18.97 -17.57 -12.98
C LYS A 22 -18.67 -16.62 -11.82
N GLY A 23 -18.22 -15.40 -12.12
CA GLY A 23 -17.80 -14.40 -11.15
C GLY A 23 -16.31 -14.46 -10.84
N GLY A 24 -15.85 -13.45 -10.12
CA GLY A 24 -14.46 -13.29 -9.72
C GLY A 24 -14.14 -13.92 -8.36
N TYR A 25 -12.96 -13.63 -7.84
CA TYR A 25 -12.50 -14.08 -6.54
C TYR A 25 -11.74 -12.98 -5.80
N TRP A 26 -11.56 -13.16 -4.49
CA TRP A 26 -10.77 -12.26 -3.66
C TRP A 26 -9.34 -12.75 -3.54
N GLN A 27 -8.38 -11.86 -3.77
CA GLN A 27 -6.95 -12.13 -3.63
C GLN A 27 -6.29 -11.00 -2.84
N LYS A 28 -5.64 -11.33 -1.71
CA LYS A 28 -4.91 -10.37 -0.86
C LYS A 28 -5.71 -9.08 -0.56
N GLY A 29 -7.01 -9.21 -0.30
CA GLY A 29 -7.92 -8.09 -0.01
C GLY A 29 -8.39 -7.28 -1.23
N LYS A 30 -8.00 -7.65 -2.45
CA LYS A 30 -8.49 -7.06 -3.71
C LYS A 30 -9.39 -8.05 -4.45
N TYR A 31 -10.54 -7.59 -4.93
CA TYR A 31 -11.40 -8.38 -5.80
C TYR A 31 -10.81 -8.45 -7.23
N MET A 32 -10.74 -9.65 -7.78
CA MET A 32 -10.32 -9.93 -9.16
C MET A 32 -11.51 -10.46 -9.95
N PRO A 33 -11.92 -9.84 -11.07
CA PRO A 33 -13.10 -10.24 -11.82
C PRO A 33 -12.93 -11.53 -12.63
N SER A 34 -11.69 -11.95 -12.89
CA SER A 34 -11.33 -13.22 -13.53
C SER A 34 -9.84 -13.51 -13.32
N LEU A 35 -9.42 -14.75 -13.59
CA LEU A 35 -7.99 -15.11 -13.65
C LEU A 35 -7.24 -14.32 -14.74
N VAL A 36 -7.91 -14.07 -15.87
CA VAL A 36 -7.35 -13.30 -17.00
C VAL A 36 -7.08 -11.86 -16.58
N ALA A 37 -7.98 -11.26 -15.78
CA ALA A 37 -7.79 -9.93 -15.25
C ALA A 37 -6.65 -9.83 -14.23
N GLU A 38 -6.43 -10.89 -13.44
CA GLU A 38 -5.24 -10.99 -12.59
C GLU A 38 -3.96 -11.01 -13.44
N LEU A 39 -3.91 -11.82 -14.51
CA LEU A 39 -2.77 -11.84 -15.43
C LEU A 39 -2.53 -10.47 -16.07
N GLY A 40 -3.59 -9.76 -16.48
CA GLY A 40 -3.49 -8.39 -16.97
C GLY A 40 -2.90 -7.43 -15.93
N SER A 41 -3.24 -7.60 -14.65
CA SER A 41 -2.67 -6.80 -13.56
C SER A 41 -1.18 -7.10 -13.32
N VAL A 42 -0.75 -8.36 -13.47
CA VAL A 42 0.67 -8.75 -13.39
C VAL A 42 1.44 -8.19 -14.57
N LEU A 43 0.86 -8.26 -15.77
CA LEU A 43 1.44 -7.72 -16.99
C LEU A 43 1.62 -6.19 -16.91
N ASP A 44 0.59 -5.44 -16.46
CA ASP A 44 0.68 -3.98 -16.27
C ASP A 44 1.84 -3.62 -15.33
N LYS A 45 1.97 -4.30 -14.18
CA LYS A 45 3.07 -4.09 -13.24
C LYS A 45 4.43 -4.33 -13.89
N HIS A 46 4.58 -5.41 -14.66
CA HIS A 46 5.81 -5.73 -15.35
C HIS A 46 6.15 -4.68 -16.43
N MET A 47 5.17 -4.31 -17.26
CA MET A 47 5.33 -3.32 -18.33
C MET A 47 5.70 -1.92 -17.79
N ARG A 48 5.15 -1.53 -16.63
CA ARG A 48 5.61 -0.33 -15.91
C ARG A 48 7.03 -0.47 -15.38
N GLY A 49 7.38 -1.64 -14.85
CA GLY A 49 8.72 -1.93 -14.32
C GLY A 49 9.83 -1.83 -15.37
N ILE A 50 9.56 -2.28 -16.60
CA ILE A 50 10.49 -2.17 -17.74
C ILE A 50 10.37 -0.84 -18.51
N GLY A 51 9.50 0.06 -18.09
CA GLY A 51 9.34 1.39 -18.70
C GLY A 51 8.52 1.44 -19.99
N MET A 52 7.82 0.37 -20.37
CA MET A 52 6.88 0.38 -21.50
C MET A 52 5.64 1.24 -21.23
N ILE A 53 5.11 1.21 -19.99
CA ILE A 53 3.98 2.04 -19.58
C ILE A 53 4.51 3.15 -18.66
N GLN A 54 4.45 4.39 -19.14
CA GLN A 54 4.87 5.55 -18.36
C GLN A 54 3.76 6.02 -17.41
N PRO A 55 4.10 6.48 -16.20
CA PRO A 55 3.13 7.11 -15.31
C PRO A 55 2.64 8.43 -15.93
N SER A 56 1.35 8.72 -15.78
CA SER A 56 0.79 10.00 -16.23
C SER A 56 1.40 11.17 -15.45
N GLU A 57 1.41 12.35 -16.07
CA GLU A 57 1.89 13.59 -15.44
C GLU A 57 1.19 13.83 -14.09
N ARG A 58 -0.11 13.58 -14.02
CA ARG A 58 -0.90 13.67 -12.79
C ARG A 58 -0.43 12.67 -11.72
N ALA A 59 -0.08 11.44 -12.10
CA ALA A 59 0.43 10.43 -11.16
C ALA A 59 1.81 10.84 -10.61
N LEU A 60 2.66 11.43 -11.45
CA LEU A 60 3.95 11.99 -11.03
C LEU A 60 3.77 13.18 -10.07
N ALA A 61 2.87 14.12 -10.39
CA ALA A 61 2.54 15.25 -9.53
C ALA A 61 1.98 14.80 -8.17
N ALA A 62 1.05 13.83 -8.16
CA ALA A 62 0.51 13.25 -6.93
C ALA A 62 1.60 12.59 -6.08
N ARG A 63 2.51 11.82 -6.70
CA ARG A 63 3.66 11.21 -6.01
C ARG A 63 4.57 12.26 -5.34
N LYS A 64 4.85 13.37 -6.03
CA LYS A 64 5.64 14.48 -5.47
C LYS A 64 4.96 15.11 -4.26
N LEU A 65 3.66 15.40 -4.35
CA LEU A 65 2.88 15.97 -3.25
C LEU A 65 2.82 15.04 -2.02
N ILE A 66 2.68 13.72 -2.24
CA ILE A 66 2.68 12.74 -1.15
C ILE A 66 4.07 12.67 -0.48
N ALA A 67 5.15 12.70 -1.27
CA ALA A 67 6.51 12.70 -0.75
C ALA A 67 6.80 13.95 0.10
N GLU A 68 6.39 15.12 -0.37
CA GLU A 68 6.54 16.39 0.35
C GLU A 68 5.75 16.37 1.68
N LYS A 69 4.49 15.93 1.65
CA LYS A 69 3.67 15.80 2.87
C LYS A 69 4.23 14.79 3.86
N ARG A 70 4.79 13.66 3.39
CA ARG A 70 5.46 12.68 4.26
C ARG A 70 6.75 13.25 4.88
N GLY A 71 7.51 14.03 4.13
CA GLY A 71 8.68 14.75 4.64
C GLY A 71 8.32 15.77 5.72
N ALA A 72 7.24 16.52 5.54
CA ALA A 72 6.73 17.47 6.53
C ALA A 72 6.21 16.76 7.79
N ALA A 73 5.49 15.64 7.66
CA ALA A 73 4.99 14.86 8.79
C ALA A 73 6.11 14.21 9.64
N SER A 74 7.21 13.79 9.01
CA SER A 74 8.39 13.23 9.69
C SER A 74 9.08 14.25 10.62
N ASN A 75 9.02 15.55 10.28
CA ASN A 75 9.61 16.61 11.10
C ASN A 75 8.82 16.86 12.40
N VAL A 76 7.51 16.58 12.40
CA VAL A 76 6.64 16.76 13.59
C VAL A 76 6.88 15.66 14.63
N VAL A 77 7.19 14.43 14.20
CA VAL A 77 7.52 13.31 15.09
C VAL A 77 8.87 13.54 15.79
N LYS A 78 9.82 14.24 15.15
CA LYS A 78 11.14 14.51 15.74
C LYS A 78 11.12 15.53 16.90
N LEU A 79 10.09 16.40 16.97
CA LEU A 79 9.94 17.35 18.09
C LEU A 79 9.30 16.74 19.35
N GLN A 80 8.68 15.56 19.28
CA GLN A 80 7.98 14.96 20.43
C GLN A 80 8.83 13.95 21.23
N ALA A 81 10.10 13.75 20.89
CA ALA A 81 11.02 12.87 21.63
C ALA A 81 11.79 13.56 22.76
N GLY A 82 11.33 14.74 23.23
CA GLY A 82 12.07 15.60 24.16
C GLY A 82 11.25 16.17 25.32
N ALA A 83 10.27 15.43 25.86
CA ALA A 83 9.52 15.85 27.04
C ALA A 83 9.32 14.69 28.03
N THR A 84 10.10 14.70 29.11
CA THR A 84 9.81 13.97 30.35
C THR A 84 8.73 14.72 31.13
N PRO A 85 7.72 14.03 31.71
CA PRO A 85 6.93 14.62 32.78
C PRO A 85 7.08 13.83 34.09
N GLU A 86 7.54 14.55 35.11
CA GLU A 86 7.40 14.23 36.53
C GLU A 86 6.02 14.73 37.01
N SER A 87 5.37 13.92 37.85
CA SER A 87 4.28 14.23 38.80
C SER A 87 2.80 14.30 38.35
N ALA A 88 1.96 13.84 39.30
CA ALA A 88 0.52 13.52 39.26
C ALA A 88 -0.39 14.76 39.14
N GLU A 89 -1.66 14.70 38.67
CA GLU A 89 -2.82 14.11 39.35
C GLU A 89 -4.10 14.05 38.43
N ALA A 90 -4.92 13.00 38.63
CA ALA A 90 -6.37 12.83 38.34
C ALA A 90 -6.93 12.66 36.88
N ILE A 91 -7.89 11.72 36.74
CA ILE A 91 -8.42 10.92 35.58
C ILE A 91 -9.91 11.34 35.31
N PRO A 92 -10.57 11.27 34.09
CA PRO A 92 -10.86 10.05 33.30
C PRO A 92 -11.07 10.22 31.76
N PRO A 93 -11.69 9.24 31.05
CA PRO A 93 -11.11 8.05 30.43
C PRO A 93 -11.08 8.17 28.87
N HIS A 94 -10.43 7.23 28.19
CA HIS A 94 -10.29 7.16 26.71
C HIS A 94 -9.16 7.98 26.08
N ALA A 95 -7.96 7.91 26.66
CA ALA A 95 -6.75 8.02 25.86
C ALA A 95 -6.01 6.69 26.01
N VAL A 96 -6.32 5.73 25.12
CA VAL A 96 -5.42 4.60 24.91
C VAL A 96 -4.16 5.20 24.33
N GLY A 97 -3.20 5.47 25.23
CA GLY A 97 -1.88 5.89 24.87
C GLY A 97 -1.25 4.80 24.03
N THR A 98 -1.00 5.10 22.76
CA THR A 98 -0.02 4.35 21.98
C THR A 98 1.34 4.76 22.51
N THR A 99 1.73 4.21 23.66
CA THR A 99 3.12 4.18 24.08
C THR A 99 3.88 3.49 22.95
N ALA A 100 4.83 4.24 22.39
CA ALA A 100 5.64 3.87 21.25
C ALA A 100 6.38 2.56 21.53
N THR A 101 5.75 1.44 21.18
CA THR A 101 6.39 0.13 21.16
C THR A 101 7.05 0.02 19.80
N SER A 102 8.39 0.07 19.81
CA SER A 102 9.31 -0.11 18.68
C SER A 102 8.64 -0.52 17.37
N THR A 103 8.51 0.43 16.43
CA THR A 103 7.79 0.25 15.17
C THR A 103 8.51 -0.79 14.32
N LYS A 104 8.16 -2.07 14.48
CA LYS A 104 8.66 -3.13 13.60
C LYS A 104 8.33 -2.74 12.16
N THR A 105 9.33 -2.86 11.29
CA THR A 105 9.22 -2.54 9.86
C THR A 105 8.85 -3.79 9.08
N CYS A 106 7.93 -3.65 8.12
CA CYS A 106 7.55 -4.77 7.25
C CYS A 106 8.75 -5.26 6.43
N PRO A 107 9.09 -6.56 6.46
CA PRO A 107 10.23 -7.09 5.71
C PRO A 107 10.01 -7.13 4.19
N GLU A 108 8.76 -7.13 3.73
CA GLU A 108 8.42 -7.15 2.29
C GLU A 108 8.47 -5.77 1.64
N CYS A 109 8.00 -4.72 2.33
CA CYS A 109 7.80 -3.40 1.72
C CYS A 109 8.45 -2.23 2.48
N GLY A 110 9.06 -2.48 3.64
CA GLY A 110 9.69 -1.42 4.43
C GLY A 110 8.71 -0.51 5.18
N PHE A 111 7.41 -0.84 5.22
CA PHE A 111 6.41 -0.04 5.94
C PHE A 111 6.64 -0.09 7.45
N GLY A 112 6.83 1.08 8.07
CA GLY A 112 6.96 1.22 9.52
C GLY A 112 5.59 1.31 10.18
N GLY A 113 5.02 0.16 10.55
CA GLY A 113 3.72 0.10 11.21
C GLY A 113 2.99 -1.23 11.06
N LEU A 114 3.63 -2.35 11.42
CA LEU A 114 2.93 -3.63 11.51
C LEU A 114 1.88 -3.58 12.64
N VAL A 115 0.67 -4.03 12.34
CA VAL A 115 -0.44 -4.13 13.28
C VAL A 115 -0.50 -5.57 13.80
N GLN A 116 -0.58 -5.77 15.11
CA GLN A 116 -0.84 -7.09 15.67
C GLN A 116 -2.33 -7.31 15.91
N THR A 117 -2.87 -8.34 15.25
CA THR A 117 -4.26 -8.78 15.44
C THR A 117 -4.28 -10.30 15.55
N GLY A 118 -4.77 -10.82 16.69
CA GLY A 118 -4.93 -12.27 16.89
C GLY A 118 -3.61 -13.06 16.91
N GLY A 119 -2.50 -12.47 17.36
CA GLY A 119 -1.18 -13.11 17.38
C GLY A 119 -0.43 -13.07 16.05
N CYS A 120 -1.02 -12.48 15.00
CA CYS A 120 -0.38 -12.27 13.71
C CYS A 120 0.06 -10.82 13.53
N GLU A 121 1.27 -10.61 13.00
CA GLU A 121 1.74 -9.32 12.53
C GLU A 121 1.27 -9.09 11.11
N ILE A 122 0.52 -8.01 10.86
CA ILE A 122 -0.09 -7.69 9.56
C ILE A 122 0.40 -6.33 9.06
N CYS A 123 0.86 -6.27 7.82
CA CYS A 123 1.21 -5.03 7.15
C CYS A 123 0.02 -4.50 6.34
N PRO A 124 -0.55 -3.33 6.68
CA PRO A 124 -1.71 -2.77 5.96
C PRO A 124 -1.36 -2.24 4.56
N ASP A 125 -0.06 -2.05 4.26
CA ASP A 125 0.38 -1.44 2.99
C ASP A 125 0.60 -2.49 1.88
N CYS A 126 1.11 -3.68 2.20
CA CYS A 126 1.38 -4.75 1.22
C CYS A 126 0.66 -6.08 1.48
N GLY A 127 -0.02 -6.23 2.62
CA GLY A 127 -0.73 -7.46 2.98
C GLY A 127 0.16 -8.58 3.51
N TYR A 128 1.42 -8.31 3.84
CA TYR A 128 2.29 -9.27 4.55
C TYR A 128 1.65 -9.67 5.89
N SER A 129 1.64 -10.97 6.20
CA SER A 129 1.18 -11.49 7.48
C SER A 129 2.08 -12.62 7.99
N ARG A 130 2.42 -12.59 9.30
CA ARG A 130 3.15 -13.67 9.97
C ARG A 130 2.55 -13.92 11.35
N CYS A 131 2.13 -15.15 11.61
CA CYS A 131 1.61 -15.60 12.90
C CYS A 131 2.68 -16.44 13.62
N GLY A 132 2.80 -16.26 14.94
CA GLY A 132 3.71 -17.03 15.80
C GLY A 132 2.96 -17.96 16.74
#